data_AF-A0A6F9C9X4-F1
#
_entry.id   AF-A0A6F9C9X4-F1
#
_cell.length_a   1.000
_cell.length_b   1.000
_cell.length_c   1.000
_cell.angle_alpha   90.00
_cell.angle_beta   90.00
_cell.angle_gamma   90.00
#
_symmetry.space_group_name_H-M   'P 1'
#
loop_
_entity.id
_entity.type
_entity.pdbx_description
1 polymer ?
#
loop_
_entity_poly.entity_id
_entity_poly.type
_entity_poly.pdbx_seq_one_letter_code
_entity_poly.pdbx_strand_id
1 'polypeptide(L)'
;MGPSRAGSWYIGINRDGQVMKGNRVKKTKGAAHFLPKLIEVAMYREPSLHEVVVVAELSPPRKTVKTSDSPVLQNGKKDPPSKTKTS
;
A
#
# COMPACT_ATOMS: atom_id res chain seq x y z
N MET A 1 -1.09 0.63 -19.04
CA MET A 1 -0.98 0.77 -17.57
C MET A 1 0.04 -0.27 -17.11
N GLY A 2 1.26 0.15 -16.74
CA GLY A 2 2.33 -0.80 -16.38
C GLY A 2 2.07 -1.50 -15.04
N PRO A 3 2.75 -2.64 -14.76
CA PRO A 3 2.62 -3.30 -13.47
C PRO A 3 3.00 -2.33 -12.34
N SER A 4 2.16 -2.23 -11.31
CA SER A 4 2.51 -1.50 -10.11
C SER A 4 3.74 -2.17 -9.50
N ARG A 5 4.80 -1.40 -9.22
CA ARG A 5 5.97 -1.94 -8.51
C ARG A 5 5.51 -2.37 -7.12
N ALA A 6 5.31 -3.67 -6.91
CA ALA A 6 5.05 -4.21 -5.59
C ALA A 6 6.29 -3.92 -4.73
N GLY A 7 6.13 -3.07 -3.71
CA GLY A 7 7.22 -2.78 -2.78
C GLY A 7 7.54 -4.00 -1.93
N SER A 8 8.83 -4.25 -1.70
CA SER A 8 9.28 -5.26 -0.73
C SER A 8 8.75 -4.98 0.67
N TRP A 9 8.61 -6.02 1.47
CA TRP A 9 8.32 -5.91 2.91
C TRP A 9 9.63 -5.93 3.69
N TYR A 10 9.70 -5.18 4.78
CA TYR A 10 10.89 -5.06 5.62
C TYR A 10 10.53 -5.39 7.07
N ILE A 11 11.43 -6.05 7.79
CA ILE A 11 11.33 -6.16 9.25
C ILE A 11 11.52 -4.76 9.83
N GLY A 12 10.73 -4.39 10.84
CA GLY A 12 10.94 -3.12 11.52
C GLY A 12 10.31 -3.02 12.90
N ILE A 13 10.93 -2.19 13.73
CA ILE A 13 10.55 -1.93 15.12
C ILE A 13 10.28 -0.43 15.27
N ASN A 14 9.21 -0.05 15.97
CA ASN A 14 8.90 1.35 16.24
C ASN A 14 9.77 1.91 17.39
N ARG A 15 9.59 3.20 17.72
CA ARG A 15 10.36 3.85 18.78
C ARG A 15 10.13 3.27 20.18
N ASP A 16 8.97 2.67 20.39
CA ASP A 16 8.58 2.03 21.64
C ASP A 16 9.06 0.57 21.74
N GLY A 17 9.84 0.10 20.76
CA GLY A 17 10.33 -1.28 20.72
C GLY A 17 9.34 -2.32 20.20
N GLN A 18 8.18 -1.91 19.66
CA GLN A 18 7.14 -2.82 19.17
C GLN A 18 7.33 -3.19 17.70
N VAL A 19 6.99 -4.44 17.35
CA VAL A 19 7.06 -4.96 15.98
C VAL A 19 6.06 -4.27 15.05
N MET A 20 6.50 -3.94 13.85
CA MET A 20 5.66 -3.36 12.80
C MET A 20 5.35 -4.36 11.68
N LYS A 21 4.15 -4.26 11.08
CA LYS A 21 3.80 -5.06 9.88
C LYS A 21 4.71 -4.67 8.71
N GLY A 22 5.31 -5.65 8.04
CA GLY A 22 6.38 -5.39 7.06
C GLY A 22 5.99 -4.54 5.85
N ASN A 23 4.71 -4.53 5.46
CA ASN A 23 4.21 -3.65 4.39
C ASN A 23 4.11 -2.16 4.80
N ARG A 24 4.18 -1.86 6.10
CA ARG A 24 4.22 -0.49 6.65
C ARG A 24 5.65 0.00 6.87
N VAL A 25 6.63 -0.89 6.81
CA VAL A 25 8.05 -0.56 6.98
C VAL A 25 8.65 -0.20 5.62
N LYS A 26 9.49 0.83 5.60
CA LYS A 26 10.16 1.32 4.39
C LYS A 26 11.67 1.23 4.57
N LYS A 27 12.38 0.74 3.56
CA LYS A 27 13.86 0.65 3.53
C LYS A 27 14.58 1.94 3.96
N THR A 28 13.99 3.09 3.65
CA THR A 28 14.57 4.41 3.89
C THR A 28 14.29 4.98 5.27
N LYS A 29 13.55 4.26 6.13
CA LYS A 29 13.16 4.74 7.46
C LYS A 29 13.94 3.99 8.53
N GLY A 30 14.28 4.71 9.61
CA GLY A 30 15.09 4.17 10.72
C GLY A 30 14.50 2.91 11.35
N ALA A 31 13.17 2.74 11.34
CA ALA A 31 12.51 1.51 11.80
C ALA A 31 13.01 0.23 11.09
N ALA A 32 13.58 0.35 9.89
CA ALA A 32 14.12 -0.76 9.11
C ALA A 32 15.65 -0.90 9.21
N HIS A 33 16.32 -0.01 9.94
CA HIS A 33 17.78 0.04 10.01
C HIS A 33 18.25 -0.69 11.26
N PHE A 34 19.05 -1.74 11.07
CA PHE A 34 19.61 -2.55 12.14
C PHE A 34 21.12 -2.52 12.07
N LEU A 35 21.78 -2.44 13.22
CA LEU A 35 23.22 -2.60 13.36
C LEU A 35 23.49 -3.92 14.09
N PRO A 36 24.03 -4.95 13.40
CA PRO A 36 24.36 -6.22 14.03
C PRO A 36 25.40 -6.02 15.14
N LYS A 37 25.10 -6.53 16.33
CA LYS A 37 26.09 -6.70 17.41
C LYS A 37 26.58 -8.14 17.33
N LEU A 38 27.83 -8.33 16.94
CA LEU A 38 28.40 -9.66 16.75
C LEU A 38 28.69 -10.33 18.09
N ILE A 39 28.54 -11.65 18.09
CA ILE A 39 28.98 -12.56 19.14
C ILE A 39 30.07 -13.45 18.55
N GLU A 40 30.18 -14.70 19.01
CA GLU A 40 31.09 -15.68 18.44
C GLU A 40 30.54 -16.32 17.15
N VAL A 41 31.45 -16.83 16.31
CA VAL A 41 31.09 -17.60 15.12
C VAL A 41 30.63 -18.99 15.54
N ALA A 42 29.58 -19.49 14.89
CA ALA A 42 29.07 -20.83 15.11
C ALA A 42 28.87 -21.56 13.78
N MET A 43 29.10 -22.87 13.80
CA MET A 43 28.78 -23.75 12.68
C MET A 43 27.32 -24.17 12.77
N TYR A 44 26.59 -24.01 11.68
CA TYR A 44 25.19 -24.42 11.58
C TYR A 44 25.04 -25.52 10.53
N ARG A 45 24.17 -26.49 10.80
CA ARG A 45 23.67 -27.38 9.76
C ARG A 45 22.71 -26.60 8.85
N GLU A 46 22.71 -26.93 7.57
CA GLU A 46 21.69 -26.42 6.66
C GLU A 46 20.26 -26.76 7.18
N PRO A 47 19.37 -25.76 7.34
CA PRO A 47 18.00 -26.01 7.80
C PRO A 47 17.20 -26.75 6.73
N SER A 48 16.26 -27.60 7.15
CA SER A 48 15.36 -28.25 6.18
C SER A 48 14.34 -27.24 5.64
N LEU A 49 14.07 -27.32 4.34
CA LEU A 49 13.04 -26.51 3.69
C LEU A 49 11.72 -27.28 3.68
N HIS A 50 10.70 -26.74 4.36
CA HIS A 50 9.34 -27.26 4.29
C HIS A 50 8.49 -26.32 3.44
N GLU A 51 7.71 -26.86 2.51
CA GLU A 51 6.73 -26.07 1.78
C GLU A 51 5.61 -25.63 2.72
N VAL A 52 5.33 -24.33 2.74
CA VAL A 52 4.15 -23.82 3.43
C VAL A 52 2.98 -23.97 2.47
N VAL A 53 2.12 -24.97 2.71
CA VAL A 53 0.82 -25.04 2.03
C VAL A 53 0.01 -23.83 2.51
N VAL A 54 0.08 -22.75 1.75
CA VAL A 54 -0.81 -21.61 1.95
C VAL A 54 -2.19 -22.12 1.57
N VAL A 55 -3.08 -22.25 2.56
CA VAL A 55 -4.52 -22.45 2.32
C VAL A 55 -5.08 -21.14 1.74
N ALA A 56 -4.63 -20.80 0.54
CA ALA A 56 -5.08 -19.66 -0.24
C ALA A 56 -6.49 -19.91 -0.80
N GLU A 57 -6.90 -21.18 -0.89
CA GLU A 57 -8.18 -21.59 -1.45
C GLU A 57 -9.40 -21.21 -0.58
N LEU A 58 -9.22 -20.85 0.70
CA LEU A 58 -10.34 -20.46 1.57
C LEU A 58 -10.52 -18.94 1.74
N SER A 59 -9.77 -18.11 1.01
CA SER A 59 -9.99 -16.66 1.08
C SER A 59 -11.18 -16.24 0.18
N PRO A 60 -12.28 -15.69 0.74
CA PRO A 60 -13.44 -15.30 -0.07
C PRO A 60 -13.06 -14.20 -1.08
N PRO A 61 -13.68 -14.18 -2.28
CA PRO A 61 -13.40 -13.15 -3.28
C PRO A 61 -13.59 -11.75 -2.72
N ARG A 62 -12.52 -10.95 -2.74
CA ARG A 62 -12.59 -9.54 -2.34
C ARG A 62 -13.50 -8.79 -3.31
N LYS A 63 -14.72 -8.44 -2.88
CA LYS A 63 -15.61 -7.59 -3.68
C LYS A 63 -14.96 -6.23 -3.90
N THR A 64 -14.54 -5.94 -5.13
CA THR A 64 -14.20 -4.59 -5.56
C THR A 64 -15.51 -3.83 -5.80
N VAL A 65 -15.85 -2.89 -4.92
CA VAL A 65 -16.88 -1.89 -5.22
C VAL A 65 -16.33 -1.01 -6.34
N LYS A 66 -16.90 -1.13 -7.54
CA LYS A 66 -16.73 -0.14 -8.60
C LYS A 66 -17.64 1.04 -8.26
N THR A 67 -17.12 2.11 -7.68
CA THR A 67 -17.76 3.42 -7.77
C THR A 67 -17.10 4.18 -8.91
N SER A 68 -17.66 4.00 -10.10
CA SER A 68 -17.47 4.90 -11.22
C SER A 68 -18.18 6.20 -10.88
N ASP A 69 -17.44 7.23 -10.50
CA ASP A 69 -18.00 8.58 -10.40
C ASP A 69 -17.55 9.37 -11.63
N SER A 70 -18.51 9.62 -12.52
CA SER A 70 -18.39 10.53 -13.65
C SER A 70 -19.74 11.22 -13.76
N PRO A 71 -19.87 12.50 -13.41
CA PRO A 71 -21.13 13.18 -13.62
C PRO A 71 -21.15 13.75 -15.04
N VAL A 72 -21.93 13.10 -15.91
CA VAL A 72 -22.56 13.75 -17.06
C VAL A 72 -23.97 14.12 -16.61
N LEU A 73 -24.28 15.41 -16.53
CA LEU A 73 -25.68 15.86 -16.54
C LEU A 73 -25.86 17.03 -17.51
N GLN A 74 -26.83 16.81 -18.39
CA GLN A 74 -27.28 17.65 -19.48
C GLN A 74 -28.17 18.80 -18.98
N ASN A 75 -27.93 19.97 -19.57
CA ASN A 75 -28.87 20.90 -20.19
C ASN A 75 -30.12 21.42 -19.43
N GLY A 76 -30.23 22.76 -19.38
CA GLY A 76 -31.49 23.47 -19.70
C GLY A 76 -32.09 24.35 -18.60
N LYS A 77 -31.88 25.68 -18.71
CA LYS A 77 -32.91 26.73 -18.57
C LYS A 77 -32.34 28.12 -18.94
N LYS A 78 -32.96 28.73 -19.96
CA LYS A 78 -32.84 30.12 -20.46
C LYS A 78 -33.72 31.02 -19.57
N ASP A 79 -33.34 32.24 -19.17
CA ASP A 79 -33.54 33.55 -19.84
C ASP A 79 -33.32 34.68 -18.78
N PRO A 80 -33.22 36.01 -19.10
CA PRO A 80 -32.63 36.70 -20.25
C PRO A 80 -31.81 37.97 -19.78
N PRO A 81 -31.63 39.09 -20.54
CA PRO A 81 -30.32 39.67 -20.84
C PRO A 81 -29.98 40.99 -20.09
N SER A 82 -28.71 41.22 -19.80
CA SER A 82 -28.22 42.55 -19.38
C SER A 82 -28.12 43.47 -20.60
N LYS A 83 -28.89 44.58 -20.60
CA LYS A 83 -28.66 45.70 -21.52
C LYS A 83 -27.85 46.78 -20.81
N THR A 84 -26.69 47.03 -21.39
CA THR A 84 -25.76 48.13 -21.19
C THR A 84 -26.45 49.48 -21.44
N LYS A 85 -26.23 50.45 -20.54
CA LYS A 85 -26.49 51.88 -20.79
C LYS A 85 -25.16 52.57 -21.03
N THR A 86 -24.99 53.19 -22.21
CA THR A 86 -24.02 54.25 -22.46
C THR A 86 -24.69 55.32 -23.33
N SER A 87 -24.60 56.55 -22.81
CA SER A 87 -24.90 57.87 -23.40
C SER A 87 -26.34 58.25 -23.70
#